data_AF-A0A9D6Z3S2-F1
#
_entry.id   AF-A0A9D6Z3S2-F1
#
_cell.length_a   1.000
_cell.length_b   1.000
_cell.length_c   1.000
_cell.angle_alpha   90.00
_cell.angle_beta   90.00
_cell.angle_gamma   90.00
#
_symmetry.space_group_name_H-M   'P 1'
#
loop_
_entity.id
_entity.type
_entity.pdbx_description
1 polymer ?
#
loop_
_entity_poly.entity_id
_entity_poly.type
_entity_poly.pdbx_seq_one_letter_code
_entity_poly.pdbx_strand_id
1 'polypeptide(L)'
;MAEASKAKVLKPLKNFPLEEYISPGHRACQGCAEVLAVRHVLKAIGPDMILAMATGCMEIISSPYPLTSWNVPWIHVAFENAAAVASGVESGLKALRRKGRVPDREITVVAMGGDGGTSDIGFQALSGMMERGHKVIYVCVDNEAYMNTGVQRYSSTPFGATTTTSPAGRV
;
A
#
# COMPACT_ATOMS: atom_id res chain seq x y z
N MET A 1 -26.15 -4.22 -16.35
CA MET A 1 -24.77 -4.76 -16.28
C MET A 1 -23.85 -3.63 -16.72
N ALA A 2 -23.15 -2.99 -15.79
CA ALA A 2 -22.23 -1.91 -16.13
C ALA A 2 -21.11 -2.50 -16.98
N GLU A 3 -20.91 -1.96 -18.18
CA GLU A 3 -19.81 -2.30 -19.06
C GLU A 3 -18.51 -2.14 -18.25
N ALA A 4 -17.75 -3.23 -18.08
CA ALA A 4 -16.45 -3.14 -17.45
C ALA A 4 -15.61 -2.17 -18.30
N SER A 5 -15.39 -0.97 -17.78
CA SER A 5 -14.50 0.04 -18.36
C SER A 5 -13.26 -0.67 -18.90
N LYS A 6 -13.05 -0.61 -20.23
CA LYS A 6 -11.89 -1.24 -20.88
C LYS A 6 -10.64 -0.78 -20.15
N ALA A 7 -9.89 -1.72 -19.58
CA ALA A 7 -8.65 -1.41 -18.86
C ALA A 7 -7.76 -0.52 -19.75
N LYS A 8 -7.41 0.66 -19.27
CA LYS A 8 -6.56 1.60 -20.01
C LYS A 8 -5.14 1.03 -20.01
N VAL A 9 -4.76 0.40 -21.13
CA VAL A 9 -3.42 -0.17 -21.29
C VAL A 9 -2.42 0.98 -21.48
N LEU A 10 -1.52 1.16 -20.51
CA LEU A 10 -0.44 2.14 -20.57
C LEU A 10 0.72 1.60 -21.40
N LYS A 11 0.61 1.69 -22.73
CA LYS A 11 1.71 1.41 -23.67
C LYS A 11 1.74 2.47 -24.76
N PRO A 12 2.91 3.02 -25.15
CA PRO A 12 4.26 2.84 -24.61
C PRO A 12 4.53 3.69 -23.35
N LEU A 13 5.75 3.64 -22.78
CA LEU A 13 6.16 4.48 -21.63
C LEU A 13 5.92 5.99 -21.85
N LYS A 14 5.95 6.46 -23.11
CA LYS A 14 5.58 7.83 -23.48
C LYS A 14 4.15 8.23 -23.05
N ASN A 15 3.26 7.25 -22.85
CA ASN A 15 1.88 7.44 -22.41
C ASN A 15 1.71 7.26 -20.90
N PHE A 16 2.82 7.14 -20.14
CA PHE A 16 2.76 7.02 -18.70
C PHE A 16 2.28 8.34 -18.08
N PRO A 17 1.32 8.32 -17.12
CA PRO A 17 0.75 9.53 -16.55
C PRO A 17 1.81 10.46 -15.97
N LEU A 18 1.67 11.77 -16.22
CA LEU A 18 2.57 12.78 -15.69
C LEU A 18 2.16 13.17 -14.26
N GLU A 19 0.88 13.02 -13.92
CA GLU A 19 0.30 13.34 -12.62
C GLU A 19 0.92 12.50 -11.49
N GLU A 20 1.26 13.13 -10.38
CA GLU A 20 1.88 12.49 -9.22
C GLU A 20 0.92 12.48 -8.02
N TYR A 21 0.69 11.29 -7.47
CA TYR A 21 -0.16 11.11 -6.28
C TYR A 21 0.65 10.97 -4.99
N ILE A 22 1.98 10.97 -5.11
CA ILE A 22 2.93 11.13 -4.02
C ILE A 22 3.89 12.28 -4.38
N SER A 23 3.97 13.27 -3.51
CA SER A 23 4.77 14.47 -3.68
C SER A 23 6.26 14.21 -3.43
N PRO A 24 7.15 14.97 -4.10
CA PRO A 24 8.54 15.06 -3.66
C PRO A 24 8.63 15.69 -2.26
N GLY A 25 9.72 15.41 -1.52
CA GLY A 25 9.92 15.95 -0.16
C GLY A 25 9.69 14.95 0.98
N HIS A 26 9.87 13.65 0.73
CA HIS A 26 9.87 12.58 1.73
C HIS A 26 11.28 12.28 2.28
N ARG A 27 11.36 11.60 3.43
CA ARG A 27 12.61 11.26 4.13
C ARG A 27 13.20 9.89 3.76
N ALA A 28 12.84 9.38 2.57
CA ALA A 28 13.33 8.10 2.08
C ALA A 28 14.86 8.10 1.88
N CYS A 29 15.46 6.92 1.95
CA CYS A 29 16.85 6.73 1.54
C CYS A 29 17.06 7.18 0.08
N GLN A 30 18.28 7.64 -0.23
CA GLN A 30 18.65 7.97 -1.61
C GLN A 30 18.54 6.71 -2.47
N GLY A 31 17.75 6.77 -3.55
CA GLY A 31 17.49 5.62 -4.41
C GLY A 31 16.49 4.60 -3.84
N CYS A 32 15.66 4.97 -2.86
CA CYS A 32 14.64 4.08 -2.30
C CYS A 32 13.68 3.53 -3.38
N ALA A 33 13.76 2.23 -3.64
CA ALA A 33 12.94 1.55 -4.64
C ALA A 33 11.46 1.44 -4.22
N GLU A 34 11.19 1.38 -2.91
CA GLU A 34 9.84 1.30 -2.36
C GLU A 34 9.01 2.53 -2.76
N VAL A 35 9.56 3.75 -2.60
CA VAL A 35 8.90 4.99 -3.03
C VAL A 35 8.64 4.99 -4.54
N LEU A 36 9.59 4.50 -5.35
CA LEU A 36 9.42 4.42 -6.80
C LEU A 36 8.29 3.46 -7.18
N ALA A 37 8.22 2.30 -6.52
CA ALA A 37 7.17 1.32 -6.71
C ALA A 37 5.80 1.89 -6.33
N VAL A 38 5.69 2.53 -5.16
CA VAL A 38 4.47 3.22 -4.73
C VAL A 38 4.05 4.28 -5.74
N ARG A 39 4.97 5.15 -6.16
CA ARG A 39 4.70 6.18 -7.17
C ARG A 39 4.10 5.59 -8.44
N HIS A 40 4.64 4.48 -8.93
CA HIS A 40 4.14 3.81 -10.14
C HIS A 40 2.77 3.17 -9.92
N VAL A 41 2.55 2.51 -8.79
CA VAL A 41 1.25 1.93 -8.42
C VAL A 41 0.18 3.01 -8.38
N LEU A 42 0.43 4.13 -7.71
CA LEU A 42 -0.58 5.18 -7.60
C LEU A 42 -0.93 5.78 -8.97
N LYS A 43 0.07 6.00 -9.84
CA LYS A 43 -0.15 6.47 -11.22
C LYS A 43 -1.01 5.51 -12.03
N ALA A 44 -0.81 4.20 -11.84
CA ALA A 44 -1.60 3.19 -12.53
C ALA A 44 -3.06 3.17 -12.06
N ILE A 45 -3.31 3.47 -10.78
CA ILE A 45 -4.66 3.52 -10.20
C ILE A 45 -5.39 4.81 -10.58
N GLY A 46 -4.71 5.96 -10.56
CA GLY A 46 -5.31 7.26 -10.88
C GLY A 46 -5.93 7.98 -9.68
N PRO A 47 -6.64 9.10 -9.88
CA PRO A 47 -6.99 10.02 -8.79
C PRO A 47 -8.09 9.50 -7.86
N ASP A 48 -8.90 8.56 -8.33
CA ASP A 48 -10.10 8.10 -7.64
C ASP A 48 -9.80 6.91 -6.74
N MET A 49 -9.01 7.16 -5.69
CA MET A 49 -8.59 6.16 -4.74
C MET A 49 -8.71 6.60 -3.28
N ILE A 50 -8.75 5.61 -2.39
CA ILE A 50 -8.50 5.77 -0.95
C ILE A 50 -7.51 4.70 -0.53
N LEU A 51 -6.42 5.09 0.12
CA LEU A 51 -5.31 4.21 0.49
C LEU A 51 -5.23 4.01 2.00
N ALA A 52 -5.36 2.76 2.45
CA ALA A 52 -5.02 2.33 3.81
C ALA A 52 -3.61 1.73 3.81
N MET A 53 -2.73 2.25 4.66
CA MET A 53 -1.32 1.87 4.69
C MET A 53 -0.93 1.31 6.06
N ALA A 54 -0.37 0.10 6.06
CA ALA A 54 0.23 -0.51 7.24
C ALA A 54 1.45 0.30 7.69
N THR A 55 1.72 0.29 9.00
CA THR A 55 2.96 0.86 9.55
C THR A 55 4.19 0.21 8.89
N GLY A 56 5.19 1.01 8.52
CA GLY A 56 6.36 0.54 7.76
C GLY A 56 7.20 1.70 7.23
N CYS A 57 8.16 1.41 6.34
CA CYS A 57 9.05 2.43 5.78
C CYS A 57 8.27 3.57 5.12
N MET A 58 7.33 3.26 4.22
CA MET A 58 6.52 4.28 3.56
C MET A 58 5.83 5.23 4.53
N GLU A 59 5.29 4.75 5.64
CA GLU A 59 4.63 5.60 6.63
C GLU A 59 5.64 6.58 7.25
N ILE A 60 6.72 6.08 7.84
CA ILE A 60 7.72 6.90 8.52
C ILE A 60 8.36 7.93 7.59
N ILE A 61 8.64 7.56 6.35
CA ILE A 61 9.34 8.45 5.41
C ILE A 61 8.42 9.46 4.74
N SER A 62 7.13 9.16 4.58
CA SER A 62 6.21 9.99 3.78
C SER A 62 5.28 10.88 4.60
N SER A 63 5.02 10.57 5.88
CA SER A 63 4.10 11.32 6.75
C SER A 63 4.69 11.77 8.09
N PRO A 64 5.95 12.24 8.18
CA PRO A 64 6.48 12.75 9.44
C PRO A 64 5.72 14.02 9.84
N TYR A 65 5.09 14.03 11.02
CA TYR A 65 4.34 15.20 11.51
C TYR A 65 5.20 16.49 11.46
N PRO A 66 4.66 17.63 10.98
CA PRO A 66 3.29 17.88 10.50
C PRO A 66 3.10 17.70 8.98
N LEU A 67 4.04 17.03 8.30
CA LEU A 67 4.11 16.93 6.85
C LEU A 67 3.47 15.63 6.33
N THR A 68 2.97 15.68 5.10
CA THR A 68 2.52 14.50 4.35
C THR A 68 2.95 14.63 2.90
N SER A 69 3.40 13.52 2.32
CA SER A 69 3.73 13.43 0.89
C SER A 69 2.54 12.89 0.07
N TRP A 70 1.42 12.54 0.70
CA TRP A 70 0.28 11.94 0.01
C TRP A 70 -0.65 13.01 -0.57
N ASN A 71 -0.87 12.97 -1.89
CA ASN A 71 -1.79 13.87 -2.60
C ASN A 71 -3.18 13.24 -2.82
N VAL A 72 -3.45 12.14 -2.12
CA VAL A 72 -4.69 11.36 -2.20
C VAL A 72 -5.18 11.07 -0.77
N PRO A 73 -6.48 10.76 -0.58
CA PRO A 73 -6.98 10.30 0.71
C PRO A 73 -6.20 9.07 1.17
N TRP A 74 -5.44 9.25 2.25
CA TRP A 74 -4.55 8.27 2.82
C TRP A 74 -4.83 8.14 4.31
N ILE A 75 -4.86 6.90 4.80
CA ILE A 75 -5.03 6.59 6.21
C ILE A 75 -3.88 5.69 6.68
N HIS A 76 -3.11 6.20 7.64
CA HIS A 76 -2.23 5.38 8.46
C HIS A 76 -3.04 4.44 9.33
N VAL A 77 -2.59 3.20 9.43
CA VAL A 77 -3.17 2.22 10.34
C VAL A 77 -2.09 1.42 11.07
N ALA A 78 -2.52 0.64 12.06
CA ALA A 78 -1.63 -0.28 12.76
C ALA A 78 -1.03 -1.31 11.79
N PHE A 79 0.11 -1.87 12.18
CA PHE A 79 0.91 -2.72 11.31
C PHE A 79 0.14 -3.95 10.78
N GLU A 80 -0.72 -4.51 11.63
CA GLU A 80 -1.40 -5.78 11.40
C GLU A 80 -2.72 -5.68 10.63
N ASN A 81 -3.26 -4.48 10.37
CA ASN A 81 -4.68 -4.34 10.04
C ASN A 81 -5.05 -3.52 8.78
N ALA A 82 -4.10 -3.18 7.90
CA ALA A 82 -4.38 -2.44 6.66
C ALA A 82 -5.48 -3.05 5.79
N ALA A 83 -5.49 -4.38 5.62
CA ALA A 83 -6.54 -5.08 4.87
C ALA A 83 -7.91 -5.03 5.56
N ALA A 84 -7.95 -5.08 6.91
CA ALA A 84 -9.19 -4.97 7.66
C ALA A 84 -9.77 -3.55 7.58
N VAL A 85 -8.92 -2.52 7.67
CA VAL A 85 -9.35 -1.12 7.52
C VAL A 85 -9.84 -0.87 6.09
N ALA A 86 -9.14 -1.36 5.06
CA ALA A 86 -9.60 -1.27 3.68
C ALA A 86 -10.95 -1.96 3.46
N SER A 87 -11.18 -3.12 4.08
CA SER A 87 -12.49 -3.81 4.08
C SER A 87 -13.60 -2.90 4.64
N GLY A 88 -13.31 -2.18 5.73
CA GLY A 88 -14.20 -1.22 6.35
C GLY A 88 -14.48 0.00 5.47
N VAL A 89 -13.44 0.58 4.86
CA VAL A 89 -13.56 1.70 3.90
C VAL A 89 -14.44 1.29 2.71
N GLU A 90 -14.20 0.12 2.14
CA GLU A 90 -14.94 -0.40 0.98
C GLU A 90 -16.42 -0.63 1.32
N SER A 91 -16.70 -1.24 2.47
CA SER A 91 -18.06 -1.45 2.96
C SER A 91 -18.76 -0.13 3.29
N GLY A 92 -18.03 0.82 3.89
CA GLY A 92 -18.50 2.17 4.20
C GLY A 92 -18.89 2.95 2.95
N LEU A 93 -18.02 2.95 1.92
CA LEU A 93 -18.30 3.57 0.63
C LEU A 93 -19.54 2.96 -0.03
N LYS A 94 -19.68 1.63 -0.02
CA LYS A 94 -20.90 0.95 -0.51
C LYS A 94 -22.16 1.42 0.22
N ALA A 95 -22.11 1.52 1.55
CA ALA A 95 -23.25 1.95 2.35
C ALA A 95 -23.60 3.44 2.11
N LEU A 96 -22.59 4.30 2.01
CA LEU A 96 -22.78 5.73 1.75
C LEU A 96 -23.31 5.99 0.34
N ARG A 97 -22.83 5.25 -0.68
CA ARG A 97 -23.34 5.33 -2.07
C ARG A 97 -24.81 4.94 -2.14
N ARG A 98 -25.23 3.84 -1.51
CA ARG A 98 -26.65 3.44 -1.45
C ARG A 98 -27.56 4.49 -0.80
N LYS A 99 -27.01 5.27 0.14
CA LYS A 99 -27.73 6.35 0.84
C LYS A 99 -27.64 7.71 0.12
N GLY A 100 -26.98 7.79 -1.03
CA GLY A 100 -26.77 9.05 -1.76
C GLY A 100 -25.95 10.08 -1.00
N ARG A 101 -25.10 9.67 -0.05
CA ARG A 101 -24.29 10.59 0.79
C ARG A 101 -22.90 10.88 0.23
N VAL A 102 -22.51 10.18 -0.84
CA VAL A 102 -21.26 10.40 -1.57
C VAL A 102 -21.55 10.30 -3.07
N PRO A 103 -20.72 10.90 -3.95
CA PRO A 103 -20.92 10.85 -5.39
C PRO A 103 -21.04 9.41 -5.91
N ASP A 104 -21.93 9.19 -6.88
CA ASP A 104 -22.05 7.89 -7.55
C ASP A 104 -20.95 7.72 -8.59
N ARG A 105 -19.76 7.38 -8.12
CA ARG A 105 -18.58 7.08 -8.92
C ARG A 105 -17.80 5.94 -8.30
N GLU A 106 -17.05 5.22 -9.14
CA GLU A 106 -16.14 4.19 -8.66
C GLU A 106 -14.95 4.84 -7.94
N ILE A 107 -14.67 4.37 -6.73
CA ILE A 107 -13.49 4.76 -5.94
C ILE A 107 -12.73 3.47 -5.67
N THR A 108 -11.46 3.42 -6.05
CA THR A 108 -10.59 2.27 -5.83
C THR A 108 -10.10 2.29 -4.40
N VAL A 109 -10.47 1.29 -3.61
CA VAL A 109 -9.92 1.12 -2.27
C VAL A 109 -8.63 0.31 -2.38
N VAL A 110 -7.58 0.81 -1.75
CA VAL A 110 -6.26 0.21 -1.78
C VAL A 110 -5.82 -0.08 -0.35
N ALA A 111 -5.35 -1.29 -0.10
CA ALA A 111 -4.57 -1.64 1.07
C ALA A 111 -3.12 -1.80 0.63
N MET A 112 -2.18 -1.24 1.39
CA MET A 112 -0.77 -1.37 1.11
C MET A 112 0.01 -1.66 2.39
N GLY A 113 1.00 -2.53 2.29
CA GLY A 113 1.91 -2.85 3.37
C GLY A 113 3.25 -3.32 2.84
N GLY A 114 4.27 -3.21 3.69
CA GLY A 114 5.51 -3.93 3.47
C GLY A 114 5.30 -5.43 3.52
N ASP A 115 6.31 -6.18 3.10
CA ASP A 115 6.33 -7.63 3.12
C ASP A 115 5.97 -8.25 4.46
N GLY A 116 6.56 -7.86 5.60
CA GLY A 116 6.11 -8.46 6.86
C GLY A 116 4.75 -7.94 7.38
N GLY A 117 4.29 -6.78 6.91
CA GLY A 117 2.87 -6.38 7.07
C GLY A 117 1.90 -7.21 6.21
N THR A 118 2.43 -7.98 5.25
CA THR A 118 1.67 -8.80 4.30
C THR A 118 1.74 -10.28 4.66
N SER A 119 2.96 -10.80 4.80
CA SER A 119 3.29 -12.22 4.91
C SER A 119 3.43 -12.69 6.35
N ASP A 120 3.58 -11.78 7.31
CA ASP A 120 3.62 -12.08 8.75
C ASP A 120 2.39 -11.53 9.47
N ILE A 121 2.53 -10.39 10.14
CA ILE A 121 1.60 -9.93 11.16
C ILE A 121 0.23 -9.56 10.56
N GLY A 122 0.21 -9.05 9.33
CA GLY A 122 -1.02 -8.68 8.64
C GLY A 122 -1.65 -9.78 7.78
N PHE A 123 -1.03 -10.97 7.70
CA PHE A 123 -1.52 -12.05 6.85
C PHE A 123 -2.95 -12.48 7.22
N GLN A 124 -3.28 -12.52 8.51
CA GLN A 124 -4.64 -12.84 8.97
C GLN A 124 -5.67 -11.83 8.44
N ALA A 125 -5.36 -10.52 8.50
CA ALA A 125 -6.26 -9.48 8.02
C ALA A 125 -6.41 -9.54 6.49
N LEU A 126 -5.31 -9.79 5.78
CA LEU A 126 -5.31 -10.00 4.32
C LEU A 126 -6.17 -11.18 3.92
N SER A 127 -5.93 -12.35 4.52
CA SER A 127 -6.70 -13.57 4.28
C SER A 127 -8.18 -13.33 4.53
N GLY A 128 -8.55 -12.66 5.64
CA GLY A 128 -9.94 -12.34 5.94
C GLY A 128 -10.58 -11.39 4.94
N MET A 129 -9.85 -10.41 4.41
CA MET A 129 -10.35 -9.50 3.37
C MET A 129 -10.62 -10.24 2.06
N MET A 130 -9.71 -11.14 1.67
CA MET A 130 -9.85 -11.95 0.46
C MET A 130 -11.02 -12.93 0.57
N GLU A 131 -11.15 -13.61 1.71
CA GLU A 131 -12.26 -14.55 1.97
C GLU A 131 -13.63 -13.88 1.86
N ARG A 132 -13.75 -12.64 2.34
CA ARG A 132 -15.01 -11.86 2.23
C ARG A 132 -15.27 -11.28 0.84
N GLY A 133 -14.35 -11.44 -0.11
CA GLY A 133 -14.51 -10.95 -1.49
C GLY A 133 -14.62 -9.42 -1.59
N HIS A 134 -13.93 -8.67 -0.72
CA HIS A 134 -13.93 -7.21 -0.82
C HIS A 134 -13.29 -6.76 -2.14
N LYS A 135 -13.88 -5.75 -2.79
CA LYS A 135 -13.34 -5.13 -4.01
C LYS A 135 -12.23 -4.14 -3.66
N VAL A 136 -11.08 -4.67 -3.25
CA VAL A 136 -9.91 -3.92 -2.78
C VAL A 136 -8.67 -4.39 -3.56
N ILE A 137 -7.81 -3.45 -3.94
CA ILE A 137 -6.46 -3.78 -4.41
C ILE A 137 -5.55 -3.88 -3.19
N TYR A 138 -4.89 -5.02 -3.00
CA TYR A 138 -3.83 -5.16 -2.00
C TYR A 138 -2.46 -5.08 -2.68
N VAL A 139 -1.55 -4.27 -2.13
CA VAL A 139 -0.20 -4.10 -2.63
C VAL A 139 0.81 -4.43 -1.54
N CYS A 140 1.63 -5.45 -1.80
CA CYS A 140 2.82 -5.75 -1.02
C CYS A 140 4.01 -5.04 -1.65
N VAL A 141 4.67 -4.16 -0.90
CA VAL A 141 5.99 -3.63 -1.27
C VAL A 141 7.05 -4.48 -0.57
N ASP A 142 7.59 -5.45 -1.30
CA ASP A 142 8.55 -6.41 -0.74
C ASP A 142 9.98 -5.88 -0.86
N ASN A 143 10.58 -5.57 0.29
CA ASN A 143 11.98 -5.18 0.39
C ASN A 143 12.79 -6.20 1.21
N GLU A 144 12.26 -7.40 1.45
CA GLU A 144 13.00 -8.55 1.98
C GLU A 144 13.61 -8.38 3.38
N ALA A 145 13.18 -7.38 4.16
CA ALA A 145 13.40 -7.30 5.60
C ALA A 145 12.38 -6.37 6.28
N TYR A 146 12.28 -6.41 7.61
CA TYR A 146 11.71 -5.28 8.34
C TYR A 146 12.69 -4.09 8.30
N MET A 147 12.68 -3.33 7.21
CA MET A 147 13.64 -2.26 6.97
C MET A 147 13.53 -1.13 7.99
N ASN A 148 12.31 -0.67 8.27
CA ASN A 148 12.06 0.49 9.13
C ASN A 148 12.60 0.33 10.56
N THR A 149 12.50 -0.88 11.09
CA THR A 149 12.90 -1.17 12.48
C THR A 149 14.39 -1.45 12.61
N GLY A 150 15.16 -1.46 11.51
CA GLY A 150 16.59 -1.76 11.53
C GLY A 150 16.92 -3.11 10.91
N VAL A 151 16.32 -3.42 9.75
CA VAL A 151 16.65 -4.59 8.92
C VAL A 151 16.60 -5.90 9.71
N GLN A 152 15.43 -6.24 10.25
CA GLN A 152 15.21 -7.53 10.94
C GLN A 152 14.74 -8.61 9.96
N ARG A 153 15.11 -9.86 10.26
CA ARG A 153 14.61 -11.06 9.60
C ARG A 153 13.11 -11.22 9.82
N TYR A 154 12.43 -11.74 8.80
CA TYR A 154 11.01 -12.08 8.81
C TYR A 154 10.72 -13.21 7.80
N SER A 155 9.47 -13.48 7.41
CA SER A 155 9.11 -14.65 6.57
C SER A 155 9.57 -14.62 5.11
N SER A 156 9.61 -13.47 4.43
CA SER A 156 10.14 -13.39 3.05
C SER A 156 11.60 -12.96 2.95
N THR A 157 12.32 -12.85 4.09
CA THR A 157 13.78 -12.74 4.06
C THR A 157 14.39 -13.97 3.36
N PRO A 158 15.16 -13.81 2.27
CA PRO A 158 15.75 -14.94 1.55
C PRO A 158 16.65 -15.80 2.43
N PHE A 159 16.72 -17.09 2.09
CA PHE A 159 17.64 -18.00 2.75
C PHE A 159 19.10 -17.51 2.61
N GLY A 160 19.81 -17.48 3.73
CA GLY A 160 21.21 -17.04 3.79
C GLY A 160 21.40 -15.52 3.87
N ALA A 161 20.32 -14.71 3.83
CA ALA A 161 20.43 -13.28 4.04
C ALA A 161 20.83 -12.96 5.49
N THR A 162 21.74 -11.99 5.64
CA THR A 162 22.15 -11.47 6.95
C THR A 162 21.26 -10.31 7.35
N THR A 163 20.72 -10.35 8.56
CA THR A 163 19.89 -9.28 9.13
C THR A 163 20.33 -9.00 10.57
N THR A 164 19.80 -7.97 11.22
CA THR A 164 20.15 -7.66 12.62
C THR A 164 19.68 -8.73 13.61
N THR A 165 18.65 -9.51 13.27
CA THR A 165 18.15 -10.62 14.10
C THR A 165 18.58 -12.01 13.62
N SER A 166 19.22 -12.09 12.45
CA SER A 166 19.86 -13.30 11.93
C SER A 166 21.24 -12.98 11.33
N PRO A 167 22.24 -12.63 12.17
CA PRO A 167 23.57 -12.30 11.69
C PRO A 167 24.30 -13.54 11.15
N ALA A 168 25.14 -13.37 10.12
CA ALA A 168 26.05 -14.42 9.68
C ALA A 168 27.15 -14.65 10.73
N GLY A 169 27.44 -15.92 11.03
CA GLY A 169 28.50 -16.30 11.96
C GLY A 169 28.06 -17.37 12.95
N ARG A 170 28.98 -17.75 13.84
CA ARG A 170 28.70 -18.67 14.96
C ARG A 170 28.21 -17.83 16.14
N VAL A 171 26.99 -18.10 16.59
CA VAL A 171 26.41 -17.54 17.83
C VAL A 171 27.06 -18.16 19.06
#